data_AF-A0AAE0G4J8-F1
#
_entry.id   AF-A0AAE0G4J8-F1
#
_cell.length_a   1.000
_cell.length_b   1.000
_cell.length_c   1.000
_cell.angle_alpha   90.00
_cell.angle_beta   90.00
_cell.angle_gamma   90.00
#
_symmetry.space_group_name_H-M   'P 1'
#
loop_
_entity.id
_entity.type
_entity.pdbx_description
1 polymer ?
#
loop_
_entity_poly.entity_id
_entity_poly.type
_entity_poly.pdbx_seq_one_letter_code
_entity_poly.pdbx_strand_id
1 'polypeptide(L)'
;MKWTTKMLKLIEPHVGFSTERSVKIIDWKLGILYYVLAALSVVYIVILLIIDQQYLVASPVIGLVTPYIQSYYDGVDPAVDFSQFQDEFYAGFEAANGSTYKFCENSDYNFQYSDAYTYYDVNCNALDEDQIWTKSDGEIFVKTIANENVVAYFVLDSEEDACDRTAFEAKDMADSCLDDSEYSKHLGRCYCIAEQNSFFYGAENLTLVLDHKYNGNGYEGTRPPTTVRRKDEKNEDYEVFEDDEFIFLPIYRILEIAGVDLDSKQTSPEMKGTDGNGKETYPYVRVTGVIIELTFYYGNRKTNPHGHKLKQEVEALLVVDAVYAWSSSGNDVIYDFYDDNATAYVNQYSYGISIKFNMGGQLWNFDFTQFVNSLVA
;
A
#
# COMPACT_ATOMS: atom_id res chain seq x y z
N MET A 1 -6.26 13.63 86.47
CA MET A 1 -5.07 12.99 85.87
C MET A 1 -5.32 11.54 85.34
N LYS A 2 -6.55 11.16 84.94
CA LYS A 2 -6.88 9.81 84.40
C LYS A 2 -7.26 9.79 82.91
N TRP A 3 -7.32 10.95 82.25
CA TRP A 3 -7.72 11.09 80.84
C TRP A 3 -6.57 10.90 79.86
N THR A 4 -5.33 11.21 80.27
CA THR A 4 -4.13 11.15 79.43
C THR A 4 -3.70 9.71 79.10
N THR A 5 -3.89 8.77 80.02
CA THR A 5 -3.52 7.35 79.82
C THR A 5 -4.47 6.58 78.89
N LYS A 6 -5.73 7.01 78.76
CA LYS A 6 -6.68 6.41 77.81
C LYS A 6 -6.42 6.88 76.36
N MET A 7 -6.04 8.14 76.18
CA MET A 7 -5.62 8.69 74.89
C MET A 7 -4.33 8.04 74.37
N LEU A 8 -3.33 7.83 75.24
CA LEU A 8 -2.07 7.17 74.85
C LEU A 8 -2.28 5.73 74.37
N LYS A 9 -3.14 4.95 75.04
CA LYS A 9 -3.49 3.58 74.61
C LYS A 9 -4.30 3.51 73.31
N LEU A 10 -4.95 4.61 72.92
CA LEU A 10 -5.69 4.72 71.66
C LEU A 10 -4.76 5.05 70.48
N ILE A 11 -3.61 5.69 70.75
CA ILE A 11 -2.61 6.10 69.74
C ILE A 11 -1.51 5.04 69.59
N GLU A 12 -1.25 4.24 70.63
CA GLU A 12 -0.23 3.17 70.67
C GLU A 12 -0.23 2.22 69.44
N PRO A 13 -1.37 1.69 68.97
CA PRO A 13 -1.37 0.82 67.79
C PRO A 13 -1.15 1.58 66.46
N HIS A 14 -1.31 2.91 66.45
CA HIS A 14 -1.05 3.76 65.28
C HIS A 14 0.37 4.34 65.26
N VAL A 15 1.15 4.16 66.34
CA VAL A 15 2.54 4.63 66.48
C VAL A 15 3.49 3.46 66.82
N GLY A 16 2.97 2.23 66.83
CA GLY A 16 3.75 1.03 67.07
C GLY A 16 4.65 0.69 65.88
N PHE A 17 5.95 0.57 66.14
CA PHE A 17 6.93 0.07 65.18
C PHE A 17 7.35 -1.35 65.59
N SER A 18 7.16 -2.32 64.70
CA SER A 18 7.59 -3.70 64.91
C SER A 18 8.94 -3.92 64.22
N THR A 19 9.90 -4.50 64.93
CA THR A 19 11.19 -4.93 64.38
C THR A 19 11.33 -6.44 64.50
N GLU A 20 11.88 -7.07 63.47
CA GLU A 20 12.24 -8.48 63.55
C GLU A 20 13.32 -8.72 64.63
N ARG A 21 13.16 -9.80 65.39
CA ARG A 21 14.21 -10.26 66.31
C ARG A 21 15.29 -10.96 65.51
N SER A 22 16.39 -10.25 65.24
CA SER A 22 17.56 -10.80 64.56
C SER A 22 18.64 -11.27 65.56
N VAL A 23 19.41 -12.29 65.19
CA VAL A 23 20.61 -12.74 65.91
C VAL A 23 21.80 -12.64 64.97
N LYS A 24 22.85 -11.91 65.38
CA LYS A 24 24.06 -11.73 64.57
C LYS A 24 24.97 -12.94 64.71
N ILE A 25 25.16 -13.69 63.63
CA ILE A 25 26.12 -14.79 63.55
C ILE A 25 27.45 -14.23 63.02
N ILE A 26 28.56 -14.47 63.72
CA ILE A 26 29.90 -14.03 63.31
C ILE A 26 30.63 -15.23 62.71
N ASP A 27 30.43 -15.45 61.41
CA ASP A 27 31.10 -16.49 60.62
C ASP A 27 31.56 -15.91 59.27
N TRP A 28 32.84 -16.09 58.92
CA TRP A 28 33.43 -15.53 57.71
C TRP A 28 32.93 -16.23 56.44
N LYS A 29 32.61 -17.54 56.49
CA LYS A 29 32.09 -18.29 55.34
C LYS A 29 30.69 -17.83 54.99
N LEU A 30 29.85 -17.66 56.01
CA LEU A 30 28.49 -17.16 55.84
C LEU A 30 28.50 -15.70 55.35
N GLY A 31 29.41 -14.88 55.88
CA GLY A 31 29.60 -13.51 55.42
C GLY A 31 30.00 -13.43 53.95
N ILE A 32 31.02 -14.20 53.52
CA ILE A 32 31.44 -14.22 52.10
C ILE A 32 30.30 -14.70 51.20
N LEU A 33 29.63 -15.79 51.56
CA LEU A 33 28.52 -16.32 50.77
C LEU A 33 27.41 -15.28 50.59
N TYR A 34 27.03 -14.58 51.66
CA TYR A 34 26.04 -13.51 51.62
C TYR A 34 26.46 -12.38 50.67
N TYR A 35 27.69 -11.86 50.80
CA TYR A 35 28.14 -10.76 49.96
C TYR A 35 28.31 -11.16 48.49
N VAL A 36 28.76 -12.39 48.21
CA VAL A 36 28.86 -12.91 46.84
C VAL A 36 27.48 -13.04 46.20
N LEU A 37 26.51 -13.62 46.90
CA LEU A 37 25.14 -13.73 46.40
C LEU A 37 24.51 -12.36 46.17
N ALA A 38 24.66 -11.44 47.14
CA ALA A 38 24.17 -10.07 47.00
C ALA A 38 24.80 -9.36 45.79
N ALA A 39 26.11 -9.50 45.60
CA ALA A 39 26.81 -8.92 44.45
C ALA A 39 26.33 -9.52 43.12
N LEU A 40 26.15 -10.84 43.06
CA LEU A 40 25.62 -11.51 41.85
C LEU A 40 24.20 -11.04 41.52
N SER A 41 23.32 -10.89 42.52
CA SER A 41 21.97 -10.36 42.33
C SER A 41 21.99 -8.93 41.78
N VAL A 42 22.83 -8.05 42.35
CA VAL A 42 22.96 -6.67 41.87
C VAL A 42 23.50 -6.64 40.43
N VAL A 43 24.55 -7.43 40.13
CA VAL A 43 25.09 -7.52 38.77
C VAL A 43 24.04 -8.03 37.80
N TYR A 44 23.26 -9.04 38.17
CA TYR A 44 22.18 -9.57 37.34
C TYR A 44 21.10 -8.51 37.05
N ILE A 45 20.65 -7.76 38.06
CA ILE A 45 19.66 -6.67 37.88
C ILE A 45 20.23 -5.57 36.97
N VAL A 46 21.50 -5.19 37.16
CA VAL A 46 22.16 -4.19 36.30
C VAL A 46 22.25 -4.68 34.86
N ILE A 47 22.56 -5.96 34.65
CA ILE A 47 22.59 -6.57 33.31
C ILE A 47 21.19 -6.54 32.68
N LEU A 48 20.14 -6.93 33.41
CA LEU A 48 18.76 -6.85 32.91
C LEU A 48 18.33 -5.42 32.56
N LEU A 49 18.66 -4.45 33.41
CA LEU A 49 18.36 -3.05 33.15
C LEU A 49 19.08 -2.55 31.89
N ILE A 50 20.36 -2.89 31.70
CA ILE A 50 21.14 -2.38 30.56
C ILE A 50 20.78 -3.10 29.25
N ILE A 51 20.64 -4.43 29.30
CA ILE A 51 20.42 -5.27 28.11
C ILE A 51 18.95 -5.25 27.69
N ASP A 52 18.06 -5.61 28.61
CA ASP A 52 16.63 -5.74 28.29
C ASP A 52 15.88 -4.41 28.35
N GLN A 53 16.49 -3.38 28.96
CA GLN A 53 15.95 -2.02 29.02
C GLN A 53 14.52 -1.99 29.56
N GLN A 54 14.27 -2.77 30.61
CA GLN A 54 12.94 -2.89 31.24
C GLN A 54 12.37 -1.56 31.75
N TYR A 55 13.21 -0.53 31.88
CA TYR A 55 12.80 0.84 32.20
C TYR A 55 12.08 1.57 31.04
N LEU A 56 11.98 0.93 29.87
CA LEU A 56 11.30 1.48 28.70
C LEU A 56 9.90 0.89 28.53
N VAL A 57 8.94 1.75 28.25
CA VAL A 57 7.59 1.36 27.82
C VAL A 57 7.47 1.57 26.31
N ALA A 58 7.14 0.49 25.61
CA ALA A 58 6.73 0.55 24.22
C ALA A 58 5.26 0.92 24.12
N SER A 59 4.93 1.85 23.22
CA SER A 59 3.56 2.15 22.83
C SER A 59 3.43 1.93 21.31
N PRO A 60 2.30 1.35 20.85
CA PRO A 60 2.01 1.30 19.43
C PRO A 60 1.85 2.72 18.88
N VAL A 61 2.26 2.90 17.63
CA VAL A 61 2.13 4.18 16.92
C VAL A 61 0.85 4.16 16.09
N ILE A 62 0.11 5.26 16.12
CA ILE A 62 -0.93 5.55 15.15
C ILE A 62 -0.28 6.39 14.06
N GLY A 63 -0.12 5.81 12.88
CA GLY A 63 0.30 6.54 11.70
C GLY A 63 -0.89 7.02 10.89
N LEU A 64 -0.73 8.13 10.19
CA LEU A 64 -1.62 8.58 9.12
C LEU A 64 -0.79 8.90 7.88
N VAL A 65 -1.26 8.51 6.70
CA VAL A 65 -0.69 8.93 5.41
C VAL A 65 -1.78 9.55 4.55
N THR A 66 -1.46 10.66 3.90
CA THR A 66 -2.29 11.34 2.92
C THR A 66 -1.59 11.25 1.58
N PRO A 67 -1.94 10.25 0.75
CA PRO A 67 -1.33 10.06 -0.54
C PRO A 67 -2.06 10.86 -1.64
N TYR A 68 -1.34 11.31 -2.66
CA TYR A 68 -1.89 11.83 -3.90
C TYR A 68 -0.92 11.59 -5.06
N ILE A 69 -1.41 11.69 -6.30
CA ILE A 69 -0.61 11.52 -7.51
C ILE A 69 -0.34 12.88 -8.15
N GLN A 70 0.82 13.03 -8.77
CA GLN A 70 1.17 14.16 -9.64
C GLN A 70 1.79 13.65 -10.95
N SER A 71 1.58 14.38 -12.03
CA SER A 71 2.06 14.08 -13.38
C SER A 71 3.49 14.52 -13.66
N TYR A 72 4.04 15.44 -12.86
CA TYR A 72 5.38 15.97 -13.04
C TYR A 72 6.21 15.91 -11.76
N TYR A 73 7.47 15.48 -11.87
CA TYR A 73 8.45 15.51 -10.78
C TYR A 73 9.88 15.57 -11.32
N ASP A 74 10.63 16.60 -10.92
CA ASP A 74 12.01 16.87 -11.37
C ASP A 74 13.09 16.51 -10.34
N GLY A 75 12.70 15.95 -9.19
CA GLY A 75 13.61 15.57 -8.11
C GLY A 75 14.33 14.22 -8.31
N VAL A 76 14.10 13.54 -9.43
CA VAL A 76 14.77 12.29 -9.84
C VAL A 76 15.43 12.46 -11.20
N ASP A 77 16.50 11.69 -11.45
CA ASP A 77 17.16 11.62 -12.77
C ASP A 77 16.89 10.24 -13.40
N PRO A 78 16.13 10.16 -14.51
CA PRO A 78 15.56 11.27 -15.27
C PRO A 78 14.33 11.89 -14.61
N ALA A 79 14.07 13.17 -14.89
CA ALA A 79 12.84 13.83 -14.50
C ALA A 79 11.63 13.12 -15.12
N VAL A 80 10.53 13.09 -14.38
CA VAL A 80 9.31 12.39 -14.75
C VAL A 80 8.28 13.40 -15.19
N ASP A 81 7.82 13.26 -16.43
CA ASP A 81 6.71 14.03 -16.99
C ASP A 81 5.79 13.05 -17.72
N PHE A 82 4.59 12.89 -17.18
CA PHE A 82 3.56 11.99 -17.69
C PHE A 82 3.11 12.36 -19.11
N SER A 83 2.83 13.65 -19.36
CA SER A 83 2.36 14.11 -20.66
C SER A 83 3.45 13.98 -21.71
N GLN A 84 4.68 14.37 -21.38
CA GLN A 84 5.82 14.18 -22.27
C GLN A 84 6.03 12.70 -22.60
N PHE A 85 5.93 11.81 -21.60
CA PHE A 85 6.07 10.38 -21.82
C PHE A 85 4.96 9.84 -22.75
N GLN A 86 3.72 10.26 -22.56
CA GLN A 86 2.62 9.85 -23.44
C GLN A 86 2.85 10.31 -24.89
N ASP A 87 3.28 11.56 -25.10
CA ASP A 87 3.61 12.09 -26.43
C ASP A 87 4.74 11.29 -27.10
N GLU A 88 5.82 10.99 -26.37
CA GLU A 88 6.94 10.19 -26.86
C GLU A 88 6.54 8.75 -27.16
N PHE A 89 5.70 8.16 -26.29
CA PHE A 89 5.16 6.82 -26.49
C PHE A 89 4.30 6.75 -27.74
N TYR A 90 3.39 7.72 -27.92
CA TYR A 90 2.50 7.81 -29.06
C TYR A 90 3.27 8.03 -30.37
N ALA A 91 4.24 8.95 -30.40
CA ALA A 91 5.10 9.14 -31.56
C ALA A 91 5.89 7.88 -31.94
N GLY A 92 6.35 7.12 -30.93
CA GLY A 92 6.99 5.82 -31.14
C GLY A 92 6.05 4.75 -31.70
N PHE A 93 4.81 4.71 -31.20
CA PHE A 93 3.75 3.83 -31.67
C PHE A 93 3.34 4.14 -33.12
N GLU A 94 3.10 5.41 -33.46
CA GLU A 94 2.81 5.84 -34.83
C GLU A 94 3.96 5.49 -35.80
N ALA A 95 5.20 5.67 -35.36
CA ALA A 95 6.38 5.30 -36.15
C ALA A 95 6.50 3.80 -36.39
N ALA A 96 5.92 2.96 -35.52
CA ALA A 96 5.84 1.51 -35.71
C ALA A 96 4.81 1.13 -36.80
N ASN A 97 3.89 2.04 -37.17
CA ASN A 97 2.99 1.94 -38.32
C ASN A 97 2.14 0.65 -38.34
N GLY A 98 1.37 0.41 -37.28
CA GLY A 98 0.47 -0.74 -37.15
C GLY A 98 1.20 -2.08 -36.94
N SER A 99 2.43 -2.01 -36.40
CA SER A 99 3.16 -3.18 -35.91
C SER A 99 3.26 -3.12 -34.39
N THR A 100 3.43 -4.28 -33.78
CA THR A 100 3.59 -4.41 -32.33
C THR A 100 4.67 -3.47 -31.79
N TYR A 101 4.27 -2.59 -30.87
CA TYR A 101 5.17 -1.65 -30.20
C TYR A 101 5.08 -1.83 -28.69
N LYS A 102 6.15 -2.35 -28.09
CA LYS A 102 6.21 -2.74 -26.67
C LYS A 102 5.07 -3.72 -26.32
N PHE A 103 4.14 -3.31 -25.46
CA PHE A 103 2.98 -4.08 -25.04
C PHE A 103 1.72 -3.77 -25.87
N CYS A 104 1.74 -2.75 -26.72
CA CYS A 104 0.60 -2.36 -27.56
C CYS A 104 0.49 -3.23 -28.80
N GLU A 105 -0.73 -3.64 -29.14
CA GLU A 105 -1.01 -4.51 -30.30
C GLU A 105 -0.12 -5.77 -30.29
N ASN A 106 0.12 -6.30 -29.09
CA ASN A 106 1.01 -7.43 -28.87
C ASN A 106 0.23 -8.67 -28.44
N SER A 107 0.07 -9.63 -29.35
CA SER A 107 -0.60 -10.89 -29.08
C SER A 107 0.10 -11.75 -28.03
N ASP A 108 1.35 -11.46 -27.65
CA ASP A 108 2.02 -12.18 -26.56
C ASP A 108 1.30 -11.99 -25.22
N TYR A 109 0.60 -10.85 -25.05
CA TYR A 109 -0.18 -10.53 -23.86
C TYR A 109 -1.57 -11.17 -23.87
N ASN A 110 -1.96 -11.81 -24.98
CA ASN A 110 -3.25 -12.50 -25.08
C ASN A 110 -3.33 -13.62 -24.05
N PHE A 111 -4.34 -13.57 -23.20
CA PHE A 111 -4.51 -14.51 -22.11
C PHE A 111 -5.97 -14.83 -21.84
N GLN A 112 -6.26 -16.10 -21.62
CA GLN A 112 -7.56 -16.57 -21.19
C GLN A 112 -7.42 -17.27 -19.85
N TYR A 113 -8.09 -16.70 -18.85
CA TYR A 113 -8.18 -17.30 -17.52
C TYR A 113 -9.29 -18.35 -17.46
N SER A 114 -10.44 -18.05 -18.08
CA SER A 114 -11.57 -18.96 -18.24
C SER A 114 -12.44 -18.52 -19.41
N ASP A 115 -13.49 -19.29 -19.75
CA ASP A 115 -14.44 -18.95 -20.82
C ASP A 115 -15.14 -17.59 -20.62
N ALA A 116 -15.18 -17.08 -19.39
CA ALA A 116 -15.79 -15.79 -19.06
C ALA A 116 -14.78 -14.65 -18.93
N TYR A 117 -13.47 -14.93 -18.97
CA TYR A 117 -12.41 -13.96 -18.75
C TYR A 117 -11.30 -14.15 -19.79
N THR A 118 -11.47 -13.49 -20.92
CA THR A 118 -10.56 -13.47 -22.07
C THR A 118 -10.02 -12.07 -22.29
N TYR A 119 -8.70 -11.96 -22.35
CA TYR A 119 -7.95 -10.74 -22.60
C TYR A 119 -7.23 -10.91 -23.93
N TYR A 120 -7.96 -10.68 -25.02
CA TYR A 120 -7.45 -10.80 -26.38
C TYR A 120 -7.46 -9.45 -27.07
N ASP A 121 -6.58 -9.32 -28.06
CA ASP A 121 -6.49 -8.18 -28.98
C ASP A 121 -6.45 -6.86 -28.21
N VAL A 122 -5.53 -6.80 -27.24
CA VAL A 122 -5.42 -5.66 -26.32
C VAL A 122 -4.83 -4.45 -27.05
N ASN A 123 -5.67 -3.43 -27.24
CA ASN A 123 -5.31 -2.16 -27.84
C ASN A 123 -4.62 -1.26 -26.82
N CYS A 124 -4.14 -0.09 -27.26
CA CYS A 124 -3.56 0.91 -26.37
C CYS A 124 -4.32 2.23 -26.46
N ASN A 125 -4.75 2.72 -25.31
CA ASN A 125 -5.45 3.99 -25.18
C ASN A 125 -4.68 4.93 -24.26
N ALA A 126 -4.72 6.23 -24.60
CA ALA A 126 -4.37 7.28 -23.65
C ALA A 126 -5.59 7.57 -22.78
N LEU A 127 -5.33 7.80 -21.50
CA LEU A 127 -6.25 8.42 -20.58
C LEU A 127 -5.62 9.70 -20.05
N ASP A 128 -6.47 10.66 -19.70
CA ASP A 128 -6.05 11.84 -18.95
C ASP A 128 -5.54 11.42 -17.56
N GLU A 129 -4.68 12.26 -16.97
CA GLU A 129 -4.03 11.97 -15.69
C GLU A 129 -5.02 11.57 -14.59
N ASP A 130 -6.16 12.26 -14.50
CA ASP A 130 -7.18 12.06 -13.48
C ASP A 130 -8.03 10.80 -13.69
N GLN A 131 -7.97 10.18 -14.87
CA GLN A 131 -8.74 8.97 -15.21
C GLN A 131 -7.94 7.69 -15.00
N ILE A 132 -6.61 7.78 -14.95
CA ILE A 132 -5.71 6.62 -14.80
C ILE A 132 -5.70 6.10 -13.38
N TRP A 133 -5.84 6.96 -12.38
CA TRP A 133 -5.74 6.55 -10.98
C TRP A 133 -7.01 6.87 -10.20
N THR A 134 -7.27 6.08 -9.16
CA THR A 134 -8.34 6.32 -8.20
C THR A 134 -7.80 6.23 -6.78
N LYS A 135 -8.44 6.95 -5.87
CA LYS A 135 -8.11 6.97 -4.44
C LYS A 135 -9.25 6.36 -3.64
N SER A 136 -8.91 5.40 -2.79
CA SER A 136 -9.81 4.81 -1.81
C SER A 136 -9.23 4.95 -0.40
N ASP A 137 -9.93 4.44 0.61
CA ASP A 137 -9.44 4.46 1.98
C ASP A 137 -8.27 3.48 2.14
N GLY A 138 -7.07 3.99 2.39
CA GLY A 138 -5.86 3.18 2.57
C GLY A 138 -5.23 2.63 1.28
N GLU A 139 -5.70 3.04 0.10
CA GLU A 139 -5.19 2.55 -1.18
C GLU A 139 -5.24 3.61 -2.30
N ILE A 140 -4.24 3.58 -3.18
CA ILE A 140 -4.28 4.23 -4.49
C ILE A 140 -4.21 3.13 -5.55
N PHE A 141 -5.13 3.16 -6.50
CA PHE A 141 -5.16 2.23 -7.61
C PHE A 141 -4.80 2.94 -8.91
N VAL A 142 -3.87 2.38 -9.68
CA VAL A 142 -3.40 2.94 -10.95
C VAL A 142 -3.66 1.92 -12.05
N LYS A 143 -4.54 2.27 -12.99
CA LYS A 143 -4.99 1.40 -14.08
C LYS A 143 -3.84 1.17 -15.07
N THR A 144 -3.56 -0.09 -15.39
CA THR A 144 -2.63 -0.47 -16.46
C THR A 144 -3.36 -1.10 -17.65
N ILE A 145 -4.49 -1.76 -17.39
CA ILE A 145 -5.37 -2.34 -18.41
C ILE A 145 -6.83 -2.20 -17.97
N ALA A 146 -7.75 -2.07 -18.92
CA ALA A 146 -9.17 -2.30 -18.67
C ALA A 146 -9.79 -3.22 -19.71
N ASN A 147 -10.79 -3.96 -19.25
CA ASN A 147 -11.80 -4.59 -20.07
C ASN A 147 -13.04 -3.67 -20.08
N GLU A 148 -13.47 -3.28 -21.27
CA GLU A 148 -14.53 -2.31 -21.48
C GLU A 148 -15.67 -2.99 -22.24
N ASN A 149 -16.84 -3.01 -21.62
CA ASN A 149 -18.07 -3.41 -22.27
C ASN A 149 -18.81 -2.13 -22.70
N VAL A 150 -18.79 -1.87 -24.01
CA VAL A 150 -19.43 -0.71 -24.63
C VAL A 150 -20.84 -1.13 -25.04
N VAL A 151 -21.84 -0.44 -24.51
CA VAL A 151 -23.24 -0.71 -24.80
C VAL A 151 -23.94 0.57 -25.20
N ALA A 152 -24.46 0.60 -26.42
CA ALA A 152 -25.36 1.62 -26.89
C ALA A 152 -26.74 1.03 -27.14
N TYR A 153 -27.80 1.75 -26.78
CA TYR A 153 -29.15 1.33 -27.11
C TYR A 153 -30.11 2.50 -27.36
N PHE A 154 -31.13 2.24 -28.16
CA PHE A 154 -32.27 3.14 -28.32
C PHE A 154 -33.59 2.38 -28.44
N VAL A 155 -34.71 3.05 -28.11
CA VAL A 155 -36.07 2.50 -28.24
C VAL A 155 -36.50 2.49 -29.70
N LEU A 156 -37.01 1.37 -30.17
CA LEU A 156 -37.53 1.21 -31.53
C LEU A 156 -38.93 1.81 -31.64
N ASP A 157 -39.23 2.46 -32.78
CA ASP A 157 -40.56 3.00 -33.07
C ASP A 157 -41.53 1.87 -33.50
N SER A 158 -40.99 0.81 -34.12
CA SER A 158 -41.67 -0.42 -34.51
C SER A 158 -40.75 -1.65 -34.38
N GLU A 159 -41.29 -2.83 -34.09
CA GLU A 159 -40.48 -4.07 -34.04
C GLU A 159 -39.88 -4.46 -35.41
N GLU A 160 -40.47 -3.98 -36.50
CA GLU A 160 -40.00 -4.19 -37.87
C GLU A 160 -38.76 -3.35 -38.23
N ASP A 161 -38.47 -2.30 -37.46
CA ASP A 161 -37.37 -1.36 -37.74
C ASP A 161 -36.01 -2.07 -37.71
N ALA A 162 -35.09 -1.73 -38.60
CA ALA A 162 -33.76 -2.35 -38.62
C ALA A 162 -32.99 -2.08 -37.31
N CYS A 163 -32.17 -3.04 -36.89
CA CYS A 163 -31.24 -2.89 -35.79
C CYS A 163 -29.85 -3.26 -36.29
N ASP A 164 -29.17 -2.26 -36.84
CA ASP A 164 -27.85 -2.34 -37.43
C ASP A 164 -27.15 -0.98 -37.27
N ARG A 165 -25.92 -0.89 -37.77
CA ARG A 165 -25.13 0.35 -37.69
C ARG A 165 -25.85 1.55 -38.30
N THR A 166 -26.55 1.38 -39.42
CA THR A 166 -27.30 2.45 -40.09
C THR A 166 -28.40 3.01 -39.19
N ALA A 167 -29.03 2.16 -38.38
CA ALA A 167 -30.05 2.58 -37.43
C ALA A 167 -29.47 3.44 -36.30
N PHE A 168 -28.27 3.12 -35.82
CA PHE A 168 -27.53 3.94 -34.85
C PHE A 168 -27.01 5.25 -35.47
N GLU A 169 -26.54 5.23 -36.72
CA GLU A 169 -26.16 6.43 -37.48
C GLU A 169 -27.35 7.39 -37.63
N ALA A 170 -28.56 6.89 -37.88
CA ALA A 170 -29.77 7.70 -37.99
C ALA A 170 -30.20 8.36 -36.65
N LYS A 171 -29.63 7.91 -35.52
CA LYS A 171 -29.83 8.46 -34.18
C LYS A 171 -28.64 9.29 -33.70
N ASP A 172 -27.67 9.59 -34.57
CA ASP A 172 -26.42 10.27 -34.24
C ASP A 172 -25.61 9.52 -33.14
N MET A 173 -25.76 8.19 -33.06
CA MET A 173 -25.08 7.32 -32.08
C MET A 173 -24.02 6.41 -32.70
N ALA A 174 -23.57 6.71 -33.93
CA ALA A 174 -22.61 5.87 -34.65
C ALA A 174 -21.30 5.68 -33.87
N ASP A 175 -20.82 6.75 -33.22
CA ASP A 175 -19.56 6.75 -32.46
C ASP A 175 -19.64 5.95 -31.15
N SER A 176 -20.86 5.65 -30.68
CA SER A 176 -21.08 4.76 -29.52
C SER A 176 -21.00 3.27 -29.87
N CYS A 177 -20.87 2.93 -31.16
CA CYS A 177 -20.78 1.58 -31.66
C CYS A 177 -19.41 1.32 -32.28
N LEU A 178 -18.65 0.41 -31.67
CA LEU A 178 -17.39 -0.07 -32.24
C LEU A 178 -17.63 -0.88 -33.52
N ASP A 179 -16.59 -1.01 -34.37
CA ASP A 179 -16.70 -1.67 -35.67
C ASP A 179 -17.06 -3.17 -35.58
N ASP A 180 -16.69 -3.82 -34.49
CA ASP A 180 -16.94 -5.23 -34.17
C ASP A 180 -18.20 -5.44 -33.30
N SER A 181 -19.01 -4.41 -33.09
CA SER A 181 -20.21 -4.49 -32.25
C SER A 181 -21.22 -5.51 -32.77
N GLU A 182 -21.77 -6.28 -31.84
CA GLU A 182 -22.92 -7.15 -32.08
C GLU A 182 -24.22 -6.37 -31.92
N TYR A 183 -25.08 -6.46 -32.93
CA TYR A 183 -26.40 -5.81 -32.94
C TYR A 183 -27.49 -6.80 -32.53
N SER A 184 -28.32 -6.42 -31.56
CA SER A 184 -29.40 -7.27 -31.07
C SER A 184 -30.67 -6.49 -30.73
N LYS A 185 -31.82 -7.15 -30.85
CA LYS A 185 -33.12 -6.57 -30.49
C LYS A 185 -33.69 -7.27 -29.27
N HIS A 186 -33.93 -6.52 -28.20
CA HIS A 186 -34.53 -7.04 -26.98
C HIS A 186 -35.46 -6.00 -26.35
N LEU A 187 -36.63 -6.44 -25.87
CA LEU A 187 -37.56 -5.61 -25.09
C LEU A 187 -37.94 -4.27 -25.77
N GLY A 188 -38.15 -4.28 -27.09
CA GLY A 188 -38.50 -3.08 -27.87
C GLY A 188 -37.35 -2.09 -28.06
N ARG A 189 -36.11 -2.51 -27.84
CA ARG A 189 -34.89 -1.69 -28.01
C ARG A 189 -33.94 -2.37 -28.98
N CYS A 190 -33.17 -1.55 -29.67
CA CYS A 190 -32.01 -1.98 -30.43
C CYS A 190 -30.76 -1.73 -29.59
N TYR A 191 -29.92 -2.75 -29.46
CA TYR A 191 -28.66 -2.74 -28.73
C TYR A 191 -27.50 -2.93 -29.70
N CYS A 192 -26.39 -2.30 -29.36
CA CYS A 192 -25.09 -2.43 -29.98
C CYS A 192 -24.10 -2.65 -28.84
N ILE A 193 -23.48 -3.84 -28.82
CA ILE A 193 -22.66 -4.31 -27.71
C ILE A 193 -21.31 -4.71 -28.26
N ALA A 194 -20.24 -4.22 -27.66
CA ALA A 194 -18.87 -4.62 -27.98
C ALA A 194 -18.06 -4.79 -26.69
N GLU A 195 -17.05 -5.66 -26.76
CA GLU A 195 -16.07 -5.82 -25.70
C GLU A 195 -14.70 -5.48 -26.26
N GLN A 196 -13.97 -4.59 -25.57
CA GLN A 196 -12.60 -4.26 -25.94
C GLN A 196 -11.67 -4.34 -24.73
N ASN A 197 -10.41 -4.67 -24.98
CA ASN A 197 -9.36 -4.64 -23.97
C ASN A 197 -8.36 -3.55 -24.33
N SER A 198 -8.01 -2.72 -23.35
CA SER A 198 -7.18 -1.54 -23.58
C SER A 198 -6.10 -1.42 -22.51
N PHE A 199 -4.83 -1.40 -22.90
CA PHE A 199 -3.73 -0.98 -22.04
C PHE A 199 -3.68 0.55 -21.95
N PHE A 200 -3.39 1.05 -20.76
CA PHE A 200 -3.13 2.47 -20.52
C PHE A 200 -1.63 2.67 -20.35
N TYR A 201 -1.04 3.43 -21.27
CA TYR A 201 0.38 3.73 -21.24
C TYR A 201 0.67 5.01 -20.45
N GLY A 202 1.85 5.05 -19.82
CA GLY A 202 2.31 6.20 -19.03
C GLY A 202 1.94 6.14 -17.56
N ALA A 203 1.14 5.16 -17.14
CA ALA A 203 0.78 4.95 -15.74
C ALA A 203 2.01 4.83 -14.82
N GLU A 204 3.10 4.22 -15.30
CA GLU A 204 4.36 4.06 -14.55
C GLU A 204 5.12 5.39 -14.35
N ASN A 205 4.81 6.40 -15.16
CA ASN A 205 5.42 7.74 -15.12
C ASN A 205 4.60 8.73 -14.27
N LEU A 206 3.63 8.25 -13.49
CA LEU A 206 3.01 9.06 -12.44
C LEU A 206 3.88 9.05 -11.18
N THR A 207 3.82 10.12 -10.38
CA THR A 207 4.56 10.23 -9.13
C THR A 207 3.62 10.19 -7.94
N LEU A 208 3.87 9.25 -7.02
CA LEU A 208 3.19 9.15 -5.73
C LEU A 208 3.81 10.11 -4.73
N VAL A 209 2.98 10.97 -4.15
CA VAL A 209 3.38 11.90 -3.11
C VAL A 209 2.73 11.51 -1.79
N LEU A 210 3.53 11.38 -0.74
CA LEU A 210 3.07 10.96 0.58
C LEU A 210 3.35 12.05 1.62
N ASP A 211 2.28 12.57 2.23
CA ASP A 211 2.34 13.31 3.50
C ASP A 211 2.00 12.35 4.64
N HIS A 212 2.95 12.11 5.55
CA HIS A 212 2.77 11.13 6.62
C HIS A 212 3.01 11.72 8.00
N LYS A 213 2.26 11.24 8.98
CA LYS A 213 2.21 11.75 10.34
C LYS A 213 2.18 10.59 11.32
N TYR A 214 2.67 10.81 12.52
CA TYR A 214 2.63 9.82 13.59
C TYR A 214 2.18 10.44 14.90
N ASN A 215 1.52 9.63 15.72
CA ASN A 215 1.16 9.96 17.10
C ASN A 215 1.28 8.71 17.97
N GLY A 216 1.95 8.83 19.11
CA GLY A 216 2.01 7.78 20.12
C GLY A 216 2.93 8.12 21.28
N ASN A 217 2.57 7.67 22.49
CA ASN A 217 3.41 7.79 23.70
C ASN A 217 3.87 9.23 24.06
N GLY A 218 3.09 10.24 23.72
CA GLY A 218 3.46 11.65 23.93
C GLY A 218 4.41 12.24 22.88
N TYR A 219 4.74 11.46 21.85
CA TYR A 219 5.38 11.96 20.63
C TYR A 219 4.31 12.19 19.57
N GLU A 220 4.43 13.30 18.87
CA GLU A 220 3.68 13.62 17.68
C GLU A 220 4.61 14.31 16.69
N GLY A 221 4.37 14.11 15.40
CA GLY A 221 5.17 14.73 14.37
C GLY A 221 4.62 14.47 12.98
N THR A 222 5.09 15.28 12.04
CA THR A 222 4.74 15.23 10.63
C THR A 222 6.03 15.08 9.84
N ARG A 223 6.04 14.18 8.86
CA ARG A 223 7.15 13.97 7.93
C ARG A 223 8.51 13.78 8.64
N PRO A 224 8.62 12.83 9.60
CA PRO A 224 9.93 12.50 10.16
C PRO A 224 10.87 11.98 9.06
N PRO A 225 12.20 12.01 9.29
CA PRO A 225 13.17 11.42 8.37
C PRO A 225 12.77 10.00 8.01
N THR A 226 12.70 9.73 6.71
CA THR A 226 12.18 8.45 6.19
C THR A 226 13.20 7.76 5.31
N THR A 227 13.47 6.50 5.61
CA THR A 227 14.31 5.63 4.76
C THR A 227 13.43 4.63 4.03
N VAL A 228 13.66 4.42 2.74
CA VAL A 228 12.94 3.47 1.90
C VAL A 228 13.74 2.19 1.71
N ARG A 229 13.11 1.03 1.93
CA ARG A 229 13.72 -0.30 1.77
C ARG A 229 12.77 -1.31 1.15
N ARG A 230 13.32 -2.31 0.49
CA ARG A 230 12.60 -3.56 0.15
C ARG A 230 12.44 -4.45 1.40
N LYS A 231 11.31 -5.13 1.55
CA LYS A 231 10.97 -5.97 2.73
C LYS A 231 12.03 -6.99 3.16
N ASP A 232 12.72 -7.61 2.20
CA ASP A 232 13.68 -8.67 2.47
C ASP A 232 15.15 -8.20 2.52
N GLU A 233 15.39 -6.91 2.28
CA GLU A 233 16.74 -6.32 2.24
C GLU A 233 16.97 -5.43 3.46
N LYS A 234 17.75 -5.94 4.42
CA LYS A 234 17.98 -5.24 5.70
C LYS A 234 19.08 -4.18 5.66
N ASN A 235 19.92 -4.20 4.63
CA ASN A 235 21.18 -3.45 4.59
C ASN A 235 21.28 -2.48 3.41
N GLU A 236 20.24 -2.38 2.59
CA GLU A 236 20.22 -1.50 1.42
C GLU A 236 19.12 -0.46 1.60
N ASP A 237 19.54 0.80 1.62
CA ASP A 237 18.67 1.97 1.67
C ASP A 237 18.56 2.48 0.23
N TYR A 238 17.36 2.40 -0.34
CA TYR A 238 17.13 2.81 -1.73
C TYR A 238 17.05 4.32 -1.83
N GLU A 239 16.32 4.94 -0.91
CA GLU A 239 16.09 6.38 -0.85
C GLU A 239 15.99 6.84 0.61
N VAL A 240 16.38 8.09 0.85
CA VAL A 240 16.33 8.74 2.16
C VAL A 240 15.72 10.13 1.96
N PHE A 241 14.66 10.40 2.70
CA PHE A 241 13.98 11.68 2.78
C PHE A 241 14.32 12.32 4.13
N GLU A 242 14.67 13.60 4.10
CA GLU A 242 15.06 14.34 5.29
C GLU A 242 13.84 14.76 6.12
N ASP A 243 14.08 15.35 7.28
CA ASP A 243 13.01 15.86 8.15
C ASP A 243 12.18 16.95 7.45
N ASP A 244 10.86 16.91 7.66
CA ASP A 244 9.88 17.83 7.09
C ASP A 244 9.78 17.80 5.55
N GLU A 245 10.21 16.71 4.92
CA GLU A 245 10.16 16.49 3.46
C GLU A 245 8.95 15.64 3.06
N PHE A 246 8.32 15.95 1.92
CA PHE A 246 7.34 15.02 1.32
C PHE A 246 8.08 13.87 0.65
N ILE A 247 7.50 12.66 0.72
CA ILE A 247 8.05 11.53 0.00
C ILE A 247 7.50 11.56 -1.42
N PHE A 248 8.38 11.78 -2.38
CA PHE A 248 8.07 11.75 -3.81
C PHE A 248 8.66 10.48 -4.42
N LEU A 249 7.79 9.55 -4.82
CA LEU A 249 8.19 8.27 -5.39
C LEU A 249 7.48 8.04 -6.74
N PRO A 250 8.19 8.14 -7.86
CA PRO A 250 7.68 7.71 -9.15
C PRO A 250 7.21 6.25 -9.12
N ILE A 251 6.13 5.93 -9.81
CA ILE A 251 5.58 4.56 -9.79
C ILE A 251 6.58 3.55 -10.37
N TYR A 252 7.27 3.87 -11.47
CA TYR A 252 8.33 3.00 -11.99
C TYR A 252 9.41 2.72 -10.94
N ARG A 253 9.73 3.72 -10.11
CA ARG A 253 10.74 3.60 -9.06
C ARG A 253 10.25 2.71 -7.91
N ILE A 254 8.97 2.83 -7.55
CA ILE A 254 8.33 1.92 -6.59
C ILE A 254 8.39 0.48 -7.11
N LEU A 255 8.07 0.24 -8.38
CA LEU A 255 8.15 -1.08 -9.01
C LEU A 255 9.58 -1.61 -9.03
N GLU A 256 10.57 -0.78 -9.35
CA GLU A 256 11.98 -1.13 -9.32
C GLU A 256 12.44 -1.51 -7.90
N ILE A 257 12.10 -0.71 -6.89
CA ILE A 257 12.38 -1.00 -5.48
C ILE A 257 11.66 -2.29 -5.06
N ALA A 258 10.46 -2.57 -5.56
CA ALA A 258 9.75 -3.81 -5.28
C ALA A 258 10.30 -5.03 -6.07
N GLY A 259 11.13 -4.80 -7.09
CA GLY A 259 11.65 -5.85 -7.97
C GLY A 259 10.58 -6.41 -8.93
N VAL A 260 9.61 -5.57 -9.29
CA VAL A 260 8.49 -5.92 -10.17
C VAL A 260 8.77 -5.41 -11.58
N ASP A 261 8.66 -6.31 -12.54
CA ASP A 261 8.62 -6.00 -13.97
C ASP A 261 7.21 -6.31 -14.49
N LEU A 262 6.50 -5.28 -14.96
CA LEU A 262 5.14 -5.43 -15.50
C LEU A 262 5.12 -6.30 -16.76
N ASP A 263 6.21 -6.31 -17.51
CA ASP A 263 6.33 -7.07 -18.76
C ASP A 263 6.97 -8.46 -18.53
N SER A 264 7.04 -8.89 -17.27
CA SER A 264 7.38 -10.27 -16.92
C SER A 264 6.13 -11.14 -16.78
N LYS A 265 6.30 -12.46 -16.92
CA LYS A 265 5.22 -13.43 -16.69
C LYS A 265 5.08 -13.76 -15.22
N GLN A 266 3.84 -13.84 -14.76
CA GLN A 266 3.52 -14.47 -13.49
C GLN A 266 4.00 -15.92 -13.48
N THR A 267 4.41 -16.43 -12.32
CA THR A 267 4.81 -17.85 -12.18
C THR A 267 3.96 -18.61 -11.16
N SER A 268 3.01 -17.93 -10.53
CA SER A 268 2.11 -18.49 -9.53
C SER A 268 1.17 -19.53 -10.13
N PRO A 269 1.15 -20.80 -9.66
CA PRO A 269 0.33 -21.87 -10.22
C PRO A 269 -1.17 -21.57 -10.33
N GLU A 270 -1.70 -20.76 -9.41
CA GLU A 270 -3.09 -20.30 -9.37
C GLU A 270 -3.47 -19.33 -10.51
N MET A 271 -2.47 -18.75 -11.19
CA MET A 271 -2.64 -17.81 -12.30
C MET A 271 -2.57 -18.49 -13.67
N LYS A 272 -2.53 -19.82 -13.71
CA LYS A 272 -2.37 -20.58 -14.96
C LYS A 272 -3.62 -20.46 -15.83
N GLY A 273 -3.43 -20.28 -17.12
CA GLY A 273 -4.49 -20.23 -18.13
C GLY A 273 -3.94 -20.62 -19.49
N THR A 274 -4.51 -20.07 -20.56
CA THR A 274 -4.07 -20.32 -21.93
C THR A 274 -3.73 -19.03 -22.66
N ASP A 275 -2.81 -19.10 -23.62
CA ASP A 275 -2.57 -18.02 -24.58
C ASP A 275 -3.67 -17.99 -25.67
N GLY A 276 -3.61 -17.02 -26.58
CA GLY A 276 -4.55 -16.90 -27.70
C GLY A 276 -4.55 -18.08 -28.69
N ASN A 277 -3.63 -19.05 -28.56
CA ASN A 277 -3.60 -20.29 -29.34
C ASN A 277 -4.08 -21.51 -28.53
N GLY A 278 -4.62 -21.30 -27.33
CA GLY A 278 -5.07 -22.36 -26.43
C GLY A 278 -3.94 -23.15 -25.77
N LYS A 279 -2.69 -22.66 -25.82
CA LYS A 279 -1.56 -23.31 -25.17
C LYS A 279 -1.44 -22.80 -23.73
N GLU A 280 -1.22 -23.72 -22.82
CA GLU A 280 -1.07 -23.43 -21.40
C GLU A 280 0.08 -22.44 -21.13
N THR A 281 -0.21 -21.37 -20.39
CA THR A 281 0.74 -20.31 -20.08
C THR A 281 0.37 -19.57 -18.79
N TYR A 282 1.18 -18.56 -18.45
CA TYR A 282 0.90 -17.60 -17.39
C TYR A 282 0.75 -16.20 -17.99
N PRO A 283 -0.10 -15.35 -17.39
CA PRO A 283 -0.30 -13.98 -17.83
C PRO A 283 0.90 -13.11 -17.51
N TYR A 284 1.04 -12.00 -18.22
CA TYR A 284 1.96 -10.93 -17.87
C TYR A 284 1.46 -10.17 -16.65
N VAL A 285 2.38 -9.64 -15.84
CA VAL A 285 2.03 -8.84 -14.65
C VAL A 285 1.22 -7.60 -15.04
N ARG A 286 1.47 -7.00 -16.20
CA ARG A 286 0.69 -5.88 -16.75
C ARG A 286 -0.80 -6.19 -16.93
N VAL A 287 -1.13 -7.46 -17.24
CA VAL A 287 -2.51 -7.93 -17.42
C VAL A 287 -3.18 -8.20 -16.07
N THR A 288 -2.48 -8.85 -15.15
CA THR A 288 -3.04 -9.18 -13.83
C THR A 288 -3.05 -8.00 -12.87
N GLY A 289 -2.17 -7.03 -13.09
CA GLY A 289 -1.77 -6.05 -12.10
C GLY A 289 -0.86 -6.63 -11.01
N VAL A 290 -0.57 -5.79 -10.00
CA VAL A 290 0.24 -6.12 -8.83
C VAL A 290 -0.24 -5.30 -7.63
N ILE A 291 -0.15 -5.87 -6.42
CA ILE A 291 -0.38 -5.13 -5.19
C ILE A 291 0.98 -4.74 -4.62
N ILE A 292 1.22 -3.45 -4.44
CA ILE A 292 2.37 -2.90 -3.73
C ILE A 292 1.95 -2.54 -2.31
N GLU A 293 2.57 -3.15 -1.31
CA GLU A 293 2.37 -2.78 0.09
C GLU A 293 3.46 -1.82 0.54
N LEU A 294 3.05 -0.60 0.89
CA LEU A 294 3.88 0.44 1.46
C LEU A 294 3.66 0.47 2.98
N THR A 295 4.57 -0.14 3.71
CA THR A 295 4.47 -0.27 5.17
C THR A 295 5.40 0.71 5.88
N PHE A 296 4.82 1.67 6.59
CA PHE A 296 5.55 2.59 7.45
C PHE A 296 5.79 1.99 8.83
N TYR A 297 7.05 1.95 9.26
CA TYR A 297 7.45 1.62 10.61
C TYR A 297 8.06 2.83 11.30
N TYR A 298 7.35 3.38 12.28
CA TYR A 298 7.85 4.47 13.12
C TYR A 298 8.61 3.94 14.33
N GLY A 299 9.77 4.53 14.62
CA GLY A 299 10.56 4.14 15.77
C GLY A 299 11.56 5.20 16.20
N ASN A 300 11.89 5.20 17.49
CA ASN A 300 12.88 6.09 18.09
C ASN A 300 14.01 5.31 18.78
N ARG A 301 14.34 4.11 18.27
CA ARG A 301 15.32 3.20 18.88
C ARG A 301 16.27 2.65 17.83
N LYS A 302 17.58 2.92 17.96
CA LYS A 302 18.61 2.36 17.07
C LYS A 302 19.21 1.09 17.66
N THR A 303 19.34 0.04 16.87
CA THR A 303 20.04 -1.21 17.23
C THR A 303 21.53 -1.02 17.03
N ASN A 304 22.32 -0.94 18.11
CA ASN A 304 23.78 -0.93 18.03
C ASN A 304 24.36 -2.25 18.57
N PRO A 305 25.61 -2.63 18.21
CA PRO A 305 26.28 -3.85 18.70
C PRO A 305 26.47 -3.94 20.22
N HIS A 306 26.17 -2.87 20.96
CA HIS A 306 26.33 -2.75 22.42
C HIS A 306 24.99 -2.45 23.12
N GLY A 307 23.88 -2.78 22.47
CA GLY A 307 22.53 -2.53 22.98
C GLY A 307 21.82 -1.42 22.21
N HIS A 308 20.54 -1.26 22.49
CA HIS A 308 19.72 -0.27 21.82
C HIS A 308 19.90 1.12 22.45
N LYS A 309 19.90 2.19 21.65
CA LYS A 309 19.83 3.57 22.20
C LYS A 309 18.51 4.21 21.81
N LEU A 310 17.83 4.80 22.81
CA LEU A 310 16.73 5.74 22.58
C LEU A 310 17.28 6.97 21.83
N LYS A 311 16.58 7.35 20.77
CA LYS A 311 16.70 8.65 20.11
C LYS A 311 15.62 9.57 20.66
N GLN A 312 15.94 10.86 20.73
CA GLN A 312 14.93 11.89 20.99
C GLN A 312 14.03 12.09 19.76
N GLU A 313 14.58 11.87 18.56
CA GLU A 313 13.87 11.99 17.28
C GLU A 313 13.27 10.65 16.85
N VAL A 314 12.09 10.73 16.25
CA VAL A 314 11.39 9.60 15.63
C VAL A 314 11.80 9.54 14.17
N GLU A 315 12.11 8.33 13.69
CA GLU A 315 12.39 8.06 12.29
C GLU A 315 11.31 7.12 11.75
N ALA A 316 11.09 7.18 10.44
CA ALA A 316 10.22 6.25 9.74
C ALA A 316 11.04 5.36 8.79
N LEU A 317 10.66 4.10 8.72
CA LEU A 317 11.13 3.16 7.71
C LEU A 317 9.94 2.82 6.81
N LEU A 318 10.03 3.21 5.54
CA LEU A 318 9.07 2.81 4.51
C LEU A 318 9.54 1.51 3.87
N VAL A 319 8.82 0.43 4.13
CA VAL A 319 9.07 -0.88 3.54
C VAL A 319 8.16 -1.07 2.33
N VAL A 320 8.78 -1.34 1.18
CA VAL A 320 8.11 -1.68 -0.08
C VAL A 320 8.10 -3.19 -0.25
N ASP A 321 6.93 -3.74 -0.52
CA ASP A 321 6.72 -5.15 -0.84
C ASP A 321 5.78 -5.30 -2.04
N ALA A 322 5.92 -6.40 -2.78
CA ALA A 322 5.04 -6.73 -3.89
C ALA A 322 4.34 -8.06 -3.66
N VAL A 323 3.03 -8.06 -3.84
CA VAL A 323 2.19 -9.24 -3.82
C VAL A 323 1.58 -9.42 -5.21
N TYR A 324 2.00 -10.48 -5.88
CA TYR A 324 1.46 -10.86 -7.18
C TYR A 324 0.08 -11.48 -7.01
N ALA A 325 -0.94 -10.78 -7.49
CA ALA A 325 -2.33 -11.17 -7.45
C ALA A 325 -3.09 -10.53 -8.62
N TRP A 326 -4.33 -10.96 -8.87
CA TRP A 326 -5.26 -10.19 -9.69
C TRP A 326 -5.63 -8.91 -8.93
N SER A 327 -5.00 -7.81 -9.32
CA SER A 327 -5.18 -6.49 -8.71
C SER A 327 -6.18 -5.72 -9.57
N SER A 328 -7.46 -5.82 -9.20
CA SER A 328 -8.56 -5.19 -9.93
C SER A 328 -9.22 -4.06 -9.15
N SER A 329 -9.66 -3.05 -9.88
CA SER A 329 -10.76 -2.18 -9.46
C SER A 329 -12.05 -2.74 -10.05
N GLY A 330 -13.13 -2.73 -9.27
CA GLY A 330 -14.43 -3.19 -9.75
C GLY A 330 -14.94 -2.38 -10.95
N ASN A 331 -16.18 -2.69 -11.36
CA ASN A 331 -16.87 -2.01 -12.45
C ASN A 331 -17.01 -0.50 -12.19
N ASP A 332 -16.59 0.30 -13.16
CA ASP A 332 -16.85 1.73 -13.25
C ASP A 332 -17.70 2.01 -14.50
N VAL A 333 -18.90 2.56 -14.32
CA VAL A 333 -19.86 2.73 -15.42
C VAL A 333 -20.01 4.21 -15.75
N ILE A 334 -19.64 4.55 -16.97
CA ILE A 334 -19.74 5.90 -17.52
C ILE A 334 -20.92 5.92 -18.48
N TYR A 335 -21.93 6.76 -18.19
CA TYR A 335 -23.12 6.91 -19.02
C TYR A 335 -23.01 8.13 -19.93
N ASP A 336 -23.48 7.96 -21.16
CA ASP A 336 -23.72 9.03 -22.12
C ASP A 336 -25.20 9.01 -22.55
N PHE A 337 -25.88 10.14 -22.38
CA PHE A 337 -27.31 10.26 -22.63
C PHE A 337 -27.55 11.12 -23.87
N TYR A 338 -28.11 10.51 -24.91
CA TYR A 338 -28.40 11.19 -26.17
C TYR A 338 -29.78 11.83 -26.13
N ASP A 339 -30.80 11.06 -25.76
CA ASP A 339 -32.16 11.52 -25.51
C ASP A 339 -32.90 10.62 -24.48
N ASP A 340 -34.19 10.88 -24.22
CA ASP A 340 -34.99 10.10 -23.25
C ASP A 340 -35.14 8.61 -23.61
N ASN A 341 -34.87 8.25 -24.86
CA ASN A 341 -35.04 6.92 -25.45
C ASN A 341 -33.73 6.33 -25.99
N ALA A 342 -32.60 7.02 -25.85
CA ALA A 342 -31.31 6.66 -26.41
C ALA A 342 -30.18 6.90 -25.40
N THR A 343 -29.40 5.87 -25.11
CA THR A 343 -28.36 5.91 -24.08
C THR A 343 -27.21 5.02 -24.50
N ALA A 344 -25.99 5.47 -24.24
CA ALA A 344 -24.80 4.65 -24.28
C ALA A 344 -24.17 4.58 -22.89
N TYR A 345 -23.45 3.50 -22.61
CA TYR A 345 -22.57 3.45 -21.46
C TYR A 345 -21.37 2.57 -21.75
N VAL A 346 -20.27 2.88 -21.07
CA VAL A 346 -19.08 2.03 -21.03
C VAL A 346 -18.96 1.52 -19.61
N ASN A 347 -18.99 0.20 -19.44
CA ASN A 347 -18.66 -0.44 -18.17
C ASN A 347 -17.21 -0.90 -18.23
N GLN A 348 -16.36 -0.29 -17.41
CA GLN A 348 -14.93 -0.54 -17.36
C GLN A 348 -14.57 -1.38 -16.13
N TYR A 349 -13.99 -2.55 -16.34
CA TYR A 349 -13.36 -3.35 -15.29
C TYR A 349 -11.84 -3.27 -15.45
N SER A 350 -11.14 -2.66 -14.49
CA SER A 350 -9.71 -2.36 -14.65
C SER A 350 -8.82 -3.23 -13.79
N TYR A 351 -7.63 -3.56 -14.30
CA TYR A 351 -6.53 -4.14 -13.54
C TYR A 351 -5.34 -3.19 -13.53
N GLY A 352 -4.48 -3.31 -12.52
CA GLY A 352 -3.31 -2.45 -12.42
C GLY A 352 -2.57 -2.52 -11.10
N ILE A 353 -1.92 -1.41 -10.77
CA ILE A 353 -1.03 -1.29 -9.62
C ILE A 353 -1.85 -0.80 -8.43
N SER A 354 -2.09 -1.68 -7.46
CA SER A 354 -2.77 -1.36 -6.20
C SER A 354 -1.73 -1.02 -5.14
N ILE A 355 -1.62 0.25 -4.76
CA ILE A 355 -0.67 0.72 -3.75
C ILE A 355 -1.41 0.83 -2.41
N LYS A 356 -1.13 -0.10 -1.50
CA LYS A 356 -1.77 -0.18 -0.18
C LYS A 356 -0.86 0.37 0.90
N PHE A 357 -1.44 1.14 1.82
CA PHE A 357 -0.69 1.78 2.89
C PHE A 357 -0.92 1.07 4.22
N ASN A 358 0.15 0.58 4.82
CA ASN A 358 0.14 -0.02 6.15
C ASN A 358 0.96 0.85 7.10
N MET A 359 0.50 1.00 8.34
CA MET A 359 1.21 1.78 9.34
C MET A 359 1.40 0.97 10.62
N GLY A 360 2.62 1.02 11.14
CA GLY A 360 3.01 0.33 12.35
C GLY A 360 4.25 0.96 12.97
N GLY A 361 4.74 0.33 14.01
CA GLY A 361 5.91 0.81 14.74
C GLY A 361 5.70 0.84 16.24
N GLN A 362 6.78 1.17 16.94
CA GLN A 362 6.81 1.23 18.39
C GLN A 362 7.66 2.41 18.83
N LEU A 363 7.06 3.26 19.65
CA LEU A 363 7.76 4.36 20.31
C LEU A 363 8.05 3.99 21.75
N TRP A 364 9.31 4.16 22.11
CA TRP A 364 9.82 3.84 23.42
C TRP A 364 9.99 5.12 24.23
N ASN A 365 9.50 5.11 25.47
CA ASN A 365 9.75 6.21 26.40
C ASN A 365 10.25 5.66 27.74
N PHE A 366 11.03 6.46 28.44
CA PHE A 366 11.45 6.14 29.79
C PHE A 366 10.25 6.23 30.74
N ASP A 367 10.01 5.17 31.51
CA ASP A 367 8.97 5.12 32.52
C ASP A 367 9.61 4.88 33.89
N PHE A 368 9.47 5.86 34.79
CA PHE A 368 10.02 5.78 36.14
C PHE A 368 9.36 4.67 36.97
N THR A 369 8.06 4.41 36.77
CA THR A 369 7.34 3.33 37.45
C THR A 369 7.86 1.98 37.00
N GLN A 370 8.10 1.77 35.70
CA GLN A 370 8.73 0.53 35.24
C GLN A 370 10.15 0.36 35.76
N PHE A 371 10.95 1.44 35.76
CA PHE A 371 12.29 1.41 36.34
C PHE A 371 12.27 0.97 37.82
N VAL A 372 11.37 1.53 38.63
CA VAL A 372 11.22 1.16 40.05
C VAL A 372 10.72 -0.28 40.18
N ASN A 373 9.75 -0.71 39.36
CA ASN A 373 9.26 -2.09 39.39
C ASN A 373 10.37 -3.10 39.08
N SER A 374 11.23 -2.81 38.09
CA SER A 374 12.40 -3.64 37.77
C SER A 374 13.48 -3.64 38.85
N LEU A 375 13.54 -2.62 39.71
CA LEU A 375 14.46 -2.60 40.86
C LEU A 375 13.92 -3.35 42.08
N VAL A 376 12.59 -3.45 42.20
CA VAL A 376 11.90 -4.07 43.34
C VAL A 376 11.62 -5.57 43.11
N ALA A 377 11.37 -5.96 41.85
CA ALA A 377 11.19 -7.35 41.44
C ALA A 377 12.50 -8.15 41.56
#